data_AF-A0A4Y7U2W1-F1
#
_entry.id   AF-A0A4Y7U2W1-F1
#
_cell.length_a   1.000
_cell.length_b   1.000
_cell.length_c   1.000
_cell.angle_alpha   90.00
_cell.angle_beta   90.00
_cell.angle_gamma   90.00
#
_symmetry.space_group_name_H-M   'P 1'
#
loop_
_entity.id
_entity.type
_entity.pdbx_description
1 polymer ?
#
loop_
_entity_poly.entity_id
_entity_poly.type
_entity_poly.pdbx_seq_one_letter_code
_entity_poly.pdbx_strand_id
1 'polypeptide(L)'
;MPNAKGKTSDKVQSIAIRNDVLQRILYEHIEVVNFVDRYEHCIENDKNLNVLYLLKKGKRPAEVKKIMNIGRSNYDSRISDIVNVYYKQQEKHE
;
A
#
# COMPACT_ATOMS: atom_id res chain seq x y z
N MET A 1 40.54 5.33 -38.77
CA MET A 1 40.31 5.30 -37.31
C MET A 1 38.85 4.93 -37.06
N PRO A 2 38.53 3.79 -36.42
CA PRO A 2 37.15 3.51 -36.03
C PRO A 2 36.82 4.28 -34.75
N ASN A 3 35.74 5.06 -34.81
CA ASN A 3 35.21 5.86 -33.71
C ASN A 3 34.88 4.97 -32.50
N ALA A 4 35.22 5.45 -31.30
CA ALA A 4 34.94 4.80 -30.03
C ALA A 4 33.43 4.58 -29.84
N LYS A 5 32.95 3.36 -30.13
CA LYS A 5 31.63 2.87 -29.75
C LYS A 5 31.63 2.52 -28.25
N GLY A 6 31.76 3.52 -27.39
CA GLY A 6 31.70 3.35 -25.95
C GLY A 6 30.39 3.90 -25.38
N LYS A 7 29.71 3.09 -24.55
CA LYS A 7 28.73 3.49 -23.52
C LYS A 7 27.25 3.71 -23.88
N THR A 8 26.73 3.18 -24.99
CA THR A 8 25.26 3.21 -25.23
C THR A 8 24.55 1.99 -24.65
N SER A 9 25.16 0.79 -24.71
CA SER A 9 24.56 -0.46 -24.23
C SER A 9 24.30 -0.47 -22.72
N ASP A 10 25.29 -0.05 -21.91
CA ASP A 10 25.18 -0.05 -20.44
C ASP A 10 24.08 0.88 -19.92
N LYS A 11 23.85 2.00 -20.60
CA LYS A 11 22.79 2.95 -20.24
C LYS A 11 21.40 2.39 -20.51
N VAL A 12 21.21 1.77 -21.67
CA VAL A 12 19.91 1.14 -22.02
C VAL A 12 19.62 -0.05 -21.10
N GLN A 13 20.63 -0.88 -20.81
CA GLN A 13 20.49 -2.01 -19.89
C GLN A 13 20.15 -1.55 -18.47
N SER A 14 20.83 -0.53 -17.95
CA SER A 14 20.54 0.00 -16.60
C SER A 14 19.15 0.65 -16.50
N ILE A 15 18.64 1.27 -17.58
CA ILE A 15 17.25 1.77 -17.65
C ILE A 15 16.27 0.60 -17.64
N ALA A 16 16.50 -0.44 -18.44
CA ALA A 16 15.63 -1.62 -18.49
C ALA A 16 15.55 -2.33 -17.13
N ILE A 17 16.67 -2.51 -16.44
CA ILE A 17 16.72 -3.10 -15.09
C ILE A 17 15.94 -2.22 -14.09
N ARG A 18 16.13 -0.90 -14.12
CA ARG A 18 15.36 0.01 -13.24
C ARG A 18 13.86 -0.07 -13.50
N ASN A 19 13.46 -0.14 -14.76
CA ASN A 19 12.05 -0.25 -15.12
C ASN A 19 11.43 -1.56 -14.64
N ASP A 20 12.14 -2.69 -14.79
CA ASP A 20 11.70 -4.00 -14.28
C ASP A 20 11.54 -3.97 -12.75
N VAL A 21 12.50 -3.38 -12.02
CA VAL A 21 12.40 -3.23 -10.56
C VAL A 21 11.19 -2.37 -10.16
N LEU A 22 10.99 -1.23 -10.81
CA LEU A 22 9.83 -0.37 -10.53
C LEU A 22 8.51 -1.06 -10.84
N GLN A 23 8.47 -1.86 -11.91
CA GLN A 23 7.29 -2.61 -12.30
C GLN A 23 6.97 -3.71 -11.28
N ARG A 24 7.97 -4.42 -10.75
CA ARG A 24 7.76 -5.39 -9.65
C ARG A 24 7.20 -4.73 -8.40
N ILE A 25 7.79 -3.62 -7.97
CA ILE A 25 7.30 -2.87 -6.81
C ILE A 25 5.85 -2.42 -7.02
N LEU A 26 5.52 -1.96 -8.23
CA LEU A 26 4.15 -1.58 -8.59
C LEU A 26 3.19 -2.77 -8.51
N TYR A 27 3.57 -3.94 -9.04
CA TYR A 27 2.76 -5.15 -8.95
C TYR A 27 2.52 -5.58 -7.51
N GLU A 28 3.56 -5.58 -6.67
CA GLU A 28 3.44 -5.89 -5.24
C GLU A 28 2.47 -4.92 -4.53
N HIS A 29 2.57 -3.62 -4.83
CA HIS A 29 1.64 -2.62 -4.27
C HIS A 29 0.21 -2.86 -4.74
N ILE A 30 0.01 -3.17 -6.02
CA ILE A 30 -1.31 -3.49 -6.58
C ILE A 30 -1.89 -4.73 -5.90
N GLU A 31 -1.08 -5.76 -5.67
CA GLU A 31 -1.51 -6.98 -4.98
C GLU A 31 -1.96 -6.71 -3.55
N VAL A 32 -1.17 -5.95 -2.78
CA VAL A 32 -1.53 -5.56 -1.41
C VAL A 32 -2.81 -4.74 -1.37
N VAL A 33 -2.96 -3.76 -2.28
CA VAL A 33 -4.19 -2.94 -2.35
C VAL A 33 -5.39 -3.80 -2.75
N ASN A 34 -5.23 -4.70 -3.74
CA ASN A 34 -6.29 -5.61 -4.14
C ASN A 34 -6.73 -6.54 -3.01
N PHE A 35 -5.79 -6.99 -2.18
CA PHE A 35 -6.12 -7.79 -0.99
C PHE A 35 -6.94 -6.98 0.01
N VAL A 36 -6.50 -5.75 0.34
CA VAL A 36 -7.24 -4.83 1.22
C VAL A 36 -8.66 -4.62 0.69
N ASP A 37 -8.79 -4.25 -0.59
CA ASP A 37 -10.05 -3.99 -1.29
C ASP A 37 -11.00 -5.21 -1.26
N ARG A 38 -10.45 -6.41 -1.47
CA ARG A 38 -11.23 -7.65 -1.45
C ARG A 38 -11.89 -7.89 -0.10
N TYR A 39 -11.19 -7.62 1.01
CA TYR A 39 -11.66 -7.96 2.35
C TYR A 39 -12.19 -6.77 3.16
N GLU A 40 -12.38 -5.58 2.56
CA GLU A 40 -12.96 -4.42 3.27
C GLU A 40 -14.35 -4.72 3.83
N HIS A 41 -15.13 -5.54 3.12
CA HIS A 41 -16.47 -5.96 3.53
C HIS A 41 -16.47 -6.80 4.83
N CYS A 42 -15.32 -7.33 5.25
CA CYS A 42 -15.17 -8.03 6.52
C CYS A 42 -14.99 -7.08 7.72
N ILE A 43 -14.87 -5.77 7.49
CA ILE A 43 -14.79 -4.76 8.55
C ILE A 43 -16.21 -4.32 8.91
N GLU A 44 -16.77 -4.90 9.97
CA GLU A 44 -18.15 -4.63 10.40
C GLU A 44 -18.34 -3.27 11.09
N ASN A 45 -17.26 -2.67 11.61
CA ASN A 45 -17.36 -1.39 12.31
C ASN A 45 -17.27 -0.21 11.33
N ASP A 46 -18.36 0.53 11.16
CA ASP A 46 -18.43 1.71 10.27
C ASP A 46 -17.34 2.74 10.52
N LYS A 47 -16.96 2.98 11.77
CA LYS A 47 -15.90 3.95 12.10
C LYS A 47 -14.54 3.43 11.67
N ASN A 48 -14.29 2.13 11.75
CA ASN A 48 -13.06 1.51 11.25
C ASN A 48 -13.01 1.59 9.72
N LEU A 49 -14.12 1.30 9.05
CA LEU A 49 -14.23 1.43 7.60
C LEU A 49 -13.98 2.87 7.14
N ASN A 50 -14.53 3.86 7.85
CA ASN A 50 -14.27 5.27 7.57
C ASN A 50 -12.79 5.66 7.77
N VAL A 51 -12.12 5.13 8.80
CA VAL A 51 -10.67 5.31 8.99
C VAL A 51 -9.89 4.75 7.79
N LEU A 52 -10.21 3.53 7.36
CA LEU A 52 -9.60 2.90 6.19
C LEU A 52 -9.80 3.76 4.93
N TYR A 53 -11.01 4.23 4.68
CA TYR A 53 -11.31 5.06 3.50
C TYR A 53 -10.56 6.39 3.50
N LEU A 54 -10.35 7.01 4.66
CA LEU A 54 -9.53 8.22 4.75
C LEU A 54 -8.05 7.92 4.45
N LEU A 55 -7.53 6.78 4.92
CA LEU A 55 -6.17 6.34 4.60
C LEU A 55 -6.00 6.04 3.11
N LYS A 56 -6.95 5.36 2.48
CA LYS A 56 -6.95 5.11 1.02
C LYS A 56 -7.01 6.39 0.19
N LYS A 57 -7.64 7.44 0.72
CA LYS A 57 -7.63 8.79 0.13
C LYS A 57 -6.32 9.56 0.37
N GLY A 58 -5.30 8.92 0.96
CA GLY A 58 -3.99 9.51 1.23
C GLY A 58 -3.95 10.46 2.43
N LYS A 59 -4.95 10.42 3.32
CA LYS A 59 -4.94 11.27 4.54
C LYS A 59 -3.91 10.77 5.54
N ARG A 60 -3.16 11.70 6.11
CA ARG A 60 -2.18 11.39 7.17
C ARG A 60 -2.91 11.06 8.48
N PRO A 61 -2.31 10.26 9.38
CA PRO A 61 -2.93 9.91 10.66
C PRO A 61 -3.41 11.12 11.49
N ALA A 62 -2.68 12.24 11.44
CA ALA A 62 -3.10 13.49 12.10
C ALA A 62 -4.39 14.07 11.50
N GLU A 63 -4.54 14.03 10.18
CA GLU A 63 -5.74 14.49 9.49
C GLU A 63 -6.92 13.54 9.74
N VAL A 64 -6.69 12.23 9.72
CA VAL A 64 -7.73 11.23 10.03
C VAL A 64 -8.27 11.45 11.44
N LYS A 65 -7.38 11.59 12.44
CA LYS A 65 -7.78 11.88 13.83
C LYS A 65 -8.61 13.16 13.95
N LYS A 66 -8.22 14.21 13.21
CA LYS A 66 -8.95 15.48 13.18
C LYS A 66 -10.33 15.35 12.52
N ILE A 67 -10.42 14.68 11.38
CA ILE A 67 -11.68 14.48 10.63
C ILE A 67 -12.65 13.60 11.41
N MET A 68 -12.14 12.50 11.98
CA MET A 68 -12.94 11.54 12.75
C MET A 68 -13.24 12.02 14.18
N ASN A 69 -12.64 13.13 14.61
CA ASN A 69 -12.70 13.64 15.98
C ASN A 69 -12.35 12.57 17.03
N ILE A 70 -11.24 11.86 16.82
CA ILE A 70 -10.77 10.79 17.71
C ILE A 70 -9.36 11.06 18.27
N GLY A 71 -9.14 10.64 19.50
CA GLY A 71 -7.83 10.68 20.15
C GLY A 71 -6.84 9.65 19.60
N ARG A 72 -5.57 9.74 20.03
CA ARG A 72 -4.49 8.85 19.58
C ARG A 72 -4.78 7.37 19.88
N SER A 73 -5.05 7.02 21.14
CA SER A 73 -5.28 5.62 21.53
C SER A 73 -6.48 5.00 20.81
N ASN A 74 -7.51 5.81 20.53
CA ASN A 74 -8.67 5.37 19.77
C ASN A 74 -8.34 5.13 18.29
N TYR A 75 -7.50 5.98 17.69
CA TYR A 75 -7.01 5.74 16.33
C TYR A 75 -6.17 4.48 16.25
N ASP A 76 -5.18 4.33 17.15
CA ASP A 76 -4.26 3.18 17.15
C ASP A 76 -5.03 1.86 17.33
N SER A 77 -6.00 1.80 18.25
CA SER A 77 -6.82 0.60 18.44
C SER A 77 -7.65 0.25 17.20
N ARG A 78 -8.20 1.26 16.51
CA ARG A 78 -8.97 1.03 15.27
C ARG A 78 -8.11 0.52 14.13
N ILE A 79 -6.87 1.02 14.01
CA ILE A 79 -5.91 0.48 13.04
C ILE A 79 -5.61 -0.98 13.36
N SER A 80 -5.36 -1.31 14.63
CA SER A 80 -5.16 -2.71 15.03
C SER A 80 -6.37 -3.59 14.69
N ASP A 81 -7.59 -3.12 14.94
CA ASP A 81 -8.81 -3.86 14.58
C ASP A 81 -8.92 -4.11 13.07
N ILE A 82 -8.66 -3.08 12.25
CA ILE A 82 -8.65 -3.19 10.77
C ILE A 82 -7.61 -4.22 10.32
N VAL A 83 -6.39 -4.10 10.83
CA VAL A 83 -5.27 -5.00 10.49
C VAL A 83 -5.55 -6.43 10.92
N ASN A 84 -6.17 -6.63 12.10
CA ASN A 84 -6.55 -7.96 12.58
C ASN A 84 -7.61 -8.63 11.69
N VAL A 85 -8.50 -7.88 11.04
CA VAL A 85 -9.43 -8.44 10.04
C VAL A 85 -8.62 -9.03 8.89
N TYR A 86 -7.64 -8.30 8.37
CA TYR A 86 -6.80 -8.74 7.26
C TYR A 86 -5.92 -9.94 7.62
N TYR A 87 -5.29 -9.94 8.79
CA TYR A 87 -4.52 -11.09 9.28
C TYR A 87 -5.36 -12.37 9.33
N LYS A 88 -6.58 -12.30 9.87
CA LYS A 88 -7.49 -13.45 9.93
C LYS A 88 -7.90 -13.98 8.55
N GLN A 89 -7.92 -13.14 7.53
CA GLN A 89 -8.22 -13.60 6.16
C GLN A 89 -6.97 -14.22 5.53
N GLN A 90 -5.78 -13.67 5.79
CA GLN A 90 -4.53 -14.25 5.33
C GLN A 90 -4.30 -15.65 5.91
N GLU A 91 -4.51 -15.84 7.23
CA GLU A 91 -4.39 -17.15 7.89
C GLU A 91 -5.35 -18.21 7.35
N LYS A 92 -6.49 -17.82 6.75
CA LYS A 92 -7.43 -18.77 6.13
C LYS A 92 -7.02 -19.22 4.74
N HIS A 93 -6.08 -18.50 4.12
CA HIS A 93 -5.63 -18.74 2.76
C HIS A 93 -4.22 -19.36 2.69
N GLU A 94 -3.58 -19.59 3.84
CA GLU A 94 -2.36 -20.41 4.02
C GLU A 94 -2.72 -21.87 4.36
#